data_AF-A0A7V6DBY2-F1
#
_entry.id   AF-A0A7V6DBY2-F1
#
_cell.length_a   1.000
_cell.length_b   1.000
_cell.length_c   1.000
_cell.angle_alpha   90.00
_cell.angle_beta   90.00
_cell.angle_gamma   90.00
#
_symmetry.space_group_name_H-M   'P 1'
#
loop_
_entity.id
_entity.type
_entity.pdbx_description
1 polymer ?
#
loop_
_entity_poly.entity_id
_entity_poly.type
_entity_poly.pdbx_seq_one_letter_code
_entity_poly.pdbx_strand_id
1 'polypeptide(L)'
;MKQAIPLALTIGLLAVIAAVSALAPKEVPPPTTSQLREKYAKPHEASVDHSRFPQLQREFKTPQEVTEACIGCHNGRHVEVMNTNHWRWEREEYVKGRGVVYLGKRNVVNNFCLAAEGSELACAKCHAGYGMKSVKTFNFDDPRNVDCLVCHDGTGMYAKATNGGGMPAPDVDLALVAASVGRPTRQSCGSCHFYGGGGNNVKHGDLEEALLEPTRDVDVHMAVDGANMQCVDCHETEKHNIRGKLYTVSSMNRNRVTCEGCHGNTPHADDLLNEHTLKVACQTCHIPTYAKVNPTMVRWDWSTAGRLRDGQPYEEKDADGNIVYLSKKGSFQWAKELKPEYVWFNGVADHYLPGDKVANPSQPVALNRLEGSYADPDAKIVPVKIMRTKQFYDPVEHLLLLPKLFAPQKGEGAFWQDFDAVRAAEVGMKERGLPFSGKVDYIETVSYWPVNHMVAPKEQTVQCKECHTRQGSRIANLTDFYIPGRDYSPLVDNIGKAILGVALLGAFAHGGGRVVAAWRRRKEG
;
A
#
# COMPACT_ATOMS: atom_id res chain seq x y z
N MET A 1 -30.95 73.47 5.68
CA MET A 1 -29.60 73.28 5.09
C MET A 1 -28.54 72.73 6.04
N LYS A 2 -28.64 72.90 7.38
CA LYS A 2 -27.58 72.46 8.33
C LYS A 2 -27.48 70.93 8.58
N GLN A 3 -28.47 70.13 8.19
CA GLN A 3 -28.47 68.66 8.35
C GLN A 3 -28.15 67.87 7.06
N ALA A 4 -28.13 68.52 5.90
CA ALA A 4 -27.86 67.86 4.62
C ALA A 4 -26.37 67.60 4.38
N ILE A 5 -25.51 68.48 4.91
CA ILE A 5 -24.04 68.42 4.78
C ILE A 5 -23.45 67.19 5.49
N PRO A 6 -23.79 66.88 6.77
CA PRO A 6 -23.26 65.69 7.42
C PRO A 6 -23.76 64.40 6.76
N LEU A 7 -24.99 64.36 6.26
CA LEU A 7 -25.53 63.17 5.57
C LEU A 7 -24.80 62.92 4.24
N ALA A 8 -24.57 63.97 3.45
CA ALA A 8 -23.83 63.86 2.19
C ALA A 8 -22.36 63.44 2.40
N LEU A 9 -21.70 63.94 3.45
CA LEU A 9 -20.34 63.52 3.82
C LEU A 9 -20.30 62.05 4.27
N THR A 10 -21.30 61.60 5.03
CA THR A 10 -21.36 60.21 5.49
C THR A 10 -21.60 59.25 4.33
N ILE A 11 -22.49 59.60 3.40
CA ILE A 11 -22.74 58.82 2.18
C ILE A 11 -21.51 58.81 1.26
N GLY A 12 -20.84 59.96 1.10
CA GLY A 12 -19.60 60.04 0.34
C GLY A 12 -18.48 59.19 0.93
N LEU A 13 -18.33 59.21 2.27
CA LEU A 13 -17.35 58.37 2.96
C LEU A 13 -17.66 56.87 2.82
N LEU A 14 -18.93 56.48 2.95
CA LEU A 14 -19.35 55.09 2.75
C LEU A 14 -19.14 54.63 1.29
N ALA A 15 -19.40 55.49 0.31
CA ALA A 15 -19.14 55.20 -1.10
C ALA A 15 -17.64 55.04 -1.39
N VAL A 16 -16.79 55.87 -0.78
CA VAL A 16 -15.33 55.76 -0.88
C VAL A 16 -14.82 54.48 -0.21
N ILE A 17 -15.32 54.13 0.98
CA ILE A 17 -14.97 52.88 1.66
C ILE A 17 -15.42 51.67 0.82
N ALA A 18 -16.62 51.70 0.26
CA ALA A 18 -17.12 50.65 -0.63
C ALA A 18 -16.28 50.53 -1.91
N ALA A 19 -15.90 51.65 -2.52
CA ALA A 19 -15.04 51.66 -3.70
C ALA A 19 -13.63 51.14 -3.39
N VAL A 20 -13.02 51.55 -2.27
CA VAL A 20 -11.72 51.05 -1.82
C VAL A 20 -11.80 49.56 -1.47
N SER A 21 -12.89 49.10 -0.84
CA SER A 21 -13.08 47.67 -0.54
C SER A 21 -13.35 46.82 -1.79
N ALA A 22 -13.95 47.39 -2.84
CA ALA A 22 -14.19 46.70 -4.10
C ALA A 22 -12.94 46.67 -5.01
N LEU A 23 -12.07 47.67 -4.90
CA LEU A 23 -10.84 47.82 -5.68
C LEU A 23 -9.59 47.30 -4.95
N ALA A 24 -9.66 47.10 -3.63
CA ALA A 24 -8.60 46.44 -2.89
C ALA A 24 -8.44 45.02 -3.44
N PRO A 25 -7.21 44.60 -3.83
CA PRO A 25 -6.97 43.24 -4.23
C PRO A 25 -7.36 42.34 -3.05
N LYS A 26 -8.40 41.52 -3.24
CA LYS A 26 -8.68 40.45 -2.29
C LYS A 26 -7.47 39.53 -2.35
N GLU A 27 -6.64 39.54 -1.31
CA GLU A 27 -5.66 38.50 -1.08
C GLU A 27 -6.44 37.19 -0.92
N VAL A 28 -6.64 36.48 -2.02
CA VAL A 28 -7.17 35.13 -1.98
C VAL A 28 -6.08 34.29 -1.34
N PRO A 29 -6.28 33.72 -0.14
CA PRO A 29 -5.28 32.86 0.46
C PRO A 29 -4.92 31.76 -0.55
N PRO A 30 -3.63 31.43 -0.70
CA PRO A 30 -3.22 30.42 -1.66
C PRO A 30 -3.99 29.12 -1.41
N PRO A 31 -4.33 28.36 -2.46
CA PRO A 31 -5.02 27.08 -2.30
C PRO A 31 -4.33 26.23 -1.23
N THR A 32 -5.09 25.51 -0.41
CA THR A 32 -4.57 24.66 0.68
C THR A 32 -3.41 23.76 0.20
N THR A 33 -3.46 23.30 -1.04
CA THR A 33 -2.43 22.48 -1.67
C THR A 33 -1.10 23.20 -1.90
N SER A 34 -1.11 24.50 -2.22
CA SER A 34 0.11 25.32 -2.35
C SER A 34 0.79 25.51 -1.00
N GLN A 35 0.00 25.76 0.05
CA GLN A 35 0.51 25.88 1.43
C GLN A 35 1.13 24.56 1.91
N LEU A 36 0.49 23.43 1.62
CA LEU A 36 1.03 22.11 1.94
C LEU A 36 2.34 21.85 1.21
N ARG A 37 2.43 22.15 -0.09
CA ARG A 37 3.68 22.01 -0.85
C ARG A 37 4.81 22.82 -0.23
N GLU A 38 4.58 24.08 0.12
CA GLU A 38 5.59 24.91 0.75
C GLU A 38 6.00 24.37 2.13
N LYS A 39 5.03 23.88 2.92
CA LYS A 39 5.28 23.28 4.23
C LYS A 39 6.23 22.07 4.13
N TYR A 40 5.95 21.16 3.19
CA TYR A 40 6.71 19.90 3.08
C TYR A 40 7.99 20.02 2.26
N ALA A 41 8.12 21.03 1.40
CA ALA A 41 9.37 21.31 0.69
C ALA A 41 10.48 21.85 1.60
N LYS A 42 10.16 22.32 2.81
CA LYS A 42 11.14 22.83 3.77
C LYS A 42 11.96 21.68 4.36
N PRO A 43 13.30 21.73 4.30
CA PRO A 43 14.15 20.74 4.96
C PRO A 43 13.88 20.67 6.47
N HIS A 44 14.01 19.48 7.03
CA HIS A 44 13.94 19.30 8.48
C HIS A 44 15.21 19.85 9.14
N GLU A 45 15.03 20.71 10.13
CA GLU A 45 16.12 21.17 10.99
C GLU A 45 16.28 20.24 12.19
N ALA A 46 17.47 19.63 12.32
CA ALA A 46 17.78 18.75 13.43
C ALA A 46 17.89 19.53 14.75
N SER A 47 17.34 18.98 15.83
CA SER A 47 17.38 19.63 17.15
C SER A 47 18.76 19.60 17.81
N VAL A 48 19.59 18.61 17.45
CA VAL A 48 20.93 18.40 17.98
C VAL A 48 21.85 17.83 16.90
N ASP A 49 23.16 17.96 17.10
CA ASP A 49 24.20 17.38 16.26
C ASP A 49 24.85 16.19 16.97
N HIS A 50 24.55 14.97 16.50
CA HIS A 50 25.01 13.74 17.12
C HIS A 50 26.53 13.51 17.01
N SER A 51 27.19 14.14 16.03
CA SER A 51 28.64 14.03 15.84
C SER A 51 29.43 14.66 16.99
N ARG A 52 28.79 15.49 17.81
CA ARG A 52 29.43 16.21 18.91
C ARG A 52 29.39 15.48 20.26
N PHE A 53 28.69 14.36 20.36
CA PHE A 53 28.53 13.63 21.62
C PHE A 53 29.65 12.60 21.85
N PRO A 54 30.47 12.73 22.92
CA PRO A 54 31.56 11.79 23.21
C PRO A 54 31.11 10.32 23.35
N GLN A 55 29.86 10.08 23.75
CA GLN A 55 29.26 8.75 23.86
C GLN A 55 29.19 8.02 22.51
N LEU A 56 29.14 8.77 21.41
CA LEU A 56 29.10 8.29 20.03
C LEU A 56 30.46 8.37 19.34
N GLN A 57 31.41 9.14 19.89
CA GLN A 57 32.79 9.27 19.40
C GLN A 57 33.71 8.18 19.98
N ARG A 58 33.31 6.92 19.79
CA ARG A 58 34.07 5.76 20.25
C ARG A 58 33.87 4.57 19.31
N GLU A 59 34.78 3.62 19.38
CA GLU A 59 34.61 2.33 18.71
C GLU A 59 33.48 1.53 19.37
N PHE A 60 32.58 0.99 18.55
CA PHE A 60 31.51 0.07 18.96
C PHE A 60 31.84 -1.34 18.48
N LYS A 61 31.98 -2.29 19.42
CA LYS A 61 32.28 -3.69 19.11
C LYS A 61 31.04 -4.47 18.69
N THR A 62 29.87 -4.00 19.13
CA THR A 62 28.58 -4.60 18.80
C THR A 62 27.55 -3.51 18.51
N PRO A 63 26.54 -3.79 17.68
CA PRO A 63 25.45 -2.84 17.46
C PRO A 63 24.58 -2.62 18.72
N GLN A 64 24.58 -3.57 19.65
CA GLN A 64 23.96 -3.42 20.96
C GLN A 64 24.61 -2.30 21.77
N GLU A 65 25.94 -2.13 21.72
CA GLU A 65 26.64 -1.02 22.41
C GLU A 65 26.23 0.36 21.87
N VAL A 66 25.87 0.45 20.57
CA VAL A 66 25.29 1.67 20.00
C VAL A 66 23.92 1.93 20.61
N THR A 67 23.08 0.90 20.68
CA THR A 67 21.73 1.00 21.26
C THR A 67 21.77 1.39 22.72
N GLU A 68 22.69 0.82 23.50
CA GLU A 68 22.94 1.21 24.89
C GLU A 68 23.33 2.70 25.00
N ALA A 69 24.21 3.18 24.13
CA ALA A 69 24.58 4.61 24.08
C ALA A 69 23.38 5.50 23.76
N CYS A 70 22.56 5.12 22.77
CA CYS A 70 21.33 5.82 22.41
C CYS A 70 20.35 5.86 23.59
N ILE A 71 20.13 4.73 24.27
CA ILE A 71 19.21 4.62 25.40
C ILE A 71 19.62 5.54 26.55
N GLY A 72 20.94 5.74 26.77
CA GLY A 72 21.45 6.64 27.81
C GLY A 72 20.95 8.09 27.72
N CYS A 73 20.55 8.54 26.52
CA CYS A 73 19.97 9.88 26.31
C CYS A 73 18.49 9.82 25.89
N HIS A 74 18.11 8.86 25.05
CA HIS A 74 16.76 8.67 24.54
C HIS A 74 15.92 7.74 25.43
N ASN A 75 15.83 8.11 26.70
CA ASN A 75 15.11 7.35 27.71
C ASN A 75 13.65 7.09 27.28
N GLY A 76 13.24 5.82 27.30
CA GLY A 76 11.89 5.38 26.94
C GLY A 76 11.62 5.17 25.44
N ARG A 77 12.50 5.62 24.52
CA ARG A 77 12.28 5.41 23.07
C ARG A 77 12.34 3.93 22.68
N HIS A 78 13.19 3.14 23.33
CA HIS A 78 13.21 1.68 23.15
C HIS A 78 11.88 1.03 23.57
N VAL A 79 11.26 1.48 24.68
CA VAL A 79 9.95 0.98 25.13
C VAL A 79 8.87 1.27 24.10
N GLU A 80 8.88 2.46 23.51
CA GLU A 80 7.97 2.84 22.43
C GLU A 80 8.12 1.89 21.23
N VAL A 81 9.34 1.70 20.72
CA VAL A 81 9.62 0.79 19.59
C VAL A 81 9.20 -0.64 19.91
N MET A 82 9.52 -1.14 21.11
CA MET A 82 9.22 -2.50 21.55
C MET A 82 7.72 -2.80 21.70
N ASN A 83 6.88 -1.77 21.75
CA ASN A 83 5.42 -1.89 21.75
C ASN A 83 4.80 -1.82 20.34
N THR A 84 5.62 -1.63 19.30
CA THR A 84 5.13 -1.56 17.91
C THR A 84 5.15 -2.92 17.21
N ASN A 85 4.44 -2.98 16.10
CA ASN A 85 4.51 -4.11 15.18
C ASN A 85 5.84 -4.22 14.42
N HIS A 86 6.64 -3.14 14.33
CA HIS A 86 7.95 -3.21 13.67
C HIS A 86 8.92 -4.05 14.52
N TRP A 87 8.72 -4.01 15.85
CA TRP A 87 9.39 -4.88 16.80
C TRP A 87 8.72 -6.25 16.95
N ARG A 88 7.43 -6.28 17.33
CA ARG A 88 6.75 -7.54 17.67
C ARG A 88 6.45 -8.40 16.43
N TRP A 89 6.45 -7.82 15.23
CA TRP A 89 5.99 -8.44 13.98
C TRP A 89 4.56 -8.98 14.00
N GLU A 90 3.81 -8.64 15.03
CA GLU A 90 2.41 -8.97 15.23
C GLU A 90 1.72 -7.88 16.02
N ARG A 91 0.40 -7.95 16.06
CA ARG A 91 -0.46 -7.11 16.87
C ARG A 91 -1.81 -7.80 17.02
N GLU A 92 -2.53 -7.42 18.06
CA GLU A 92 -3.92 -7.83 18.24
C GLU A 92 -4.81 -7.24 17.15
N GLU A 93 -5.63 -8.08 16.53
CA GLU A 93 -6.65 -7.70 15.56
C GLU A 93 -7.95 -8.46 15.83
N TYR A 94 -9.09 -7.80 15.64
CA TYR A 94 -10.39 -8.47 15.68
C TYR A 94 -10.80 -8.88 14.27
N VAL A 95 -11.12 -10.17 14.09
CA VAL A 95 -11.64 -10.74 12.85
C VAL A 95 -13.03 -11.29 13.11
N LYS A 96 -14.01 -10.81 12.33
CA LYS A 96 -15.41 -11.25 12.44
C LYS A 96 -15.49 -12.77 12.29
N GLY A 97 -16.16 -13.43 13.24
CA GLY A 97 -16.30 -14.89 13.25
C GLY A 97 -15.13 -15.66 13.89
N ARG A 98 -13.96 -15.02 14.09
CA ARG A 98 -12.79 -15.62 14.76
C ARG A 98 -12.50 -14.99 16.13
N GLY A 99 -12.97 -13.78 16.37
CA GLY A 99 -12.67 -13.02 17.58
C GLY A 99 -11.32 -12.33 17.50
N VAL A 100 -10.64 -12.21 18.63
CA VAL A 100 -9.32 -11.59 18.72
C VAL A 100 -8.24 -12.58 18.29
N VAL A 101 -7.41 -12.18 17.32
CA VAL A 101 -6.27 -12.94 16.80
C VAL A 101 -5.04 -12.05 16.73
N TYR A 102 -3.85 -12.66 16.76
CA TYR A 102 -2.60 -11.92 16.55
C TYR A 102 -2.19 -11.98 15.09
N LEU A 103 -2.20 -10.84 14.40
CA LEU A 103 -1.83 -10.73 12.98
C LEU A 103 -0.58 -9.88 12.78
N GLY A 104 0.21 -10.27 11.80
CA GLY A 104 1.42 -9.57 11.37
C GLY A 104 2.40 -10.53 10.71
N LYS A 105 3.56 -10.03 10.27
CA LYS A 105 4.59 -10.81 9.57
C LYS A 105 4.97 -12.11 10.31
N ARG A 106 4.85 -12.15 11.63
CA ARG A 106 5.07 -13.36 12.45
C ARG A 106 4.09 -14.48 12.12
N ASN A 107 2.80 -14.16 11.95
CA ASN A 107 1.71 -15.14 11.94
C ASN A 107 0.96 -15.23 10.60
N VAL A 108 1.14 -14.27 9.68
CA VAL A 108 0.45 -14.26 8.39
C VAL A 108 1.09 -15.22 7.39
N VAL A 109 0.24 -15.92 6.65
CA VAL A 109 0.62 -16.63 5.42
C VAL A 109 0.53 -15.65 4.25
N ASN A 110 1.56 -15.62 3.41
CA ASN A 110 1.54 -14.88 2.16
C ASN A 110 1.86 -15.82 0.99
N ASN A 111 1.62 -15.36 -0.23
CA ASN A 111 1.88 -16.14 -1.43
C ASN A 111 3.19 -15.72 -2.14
N PHE A 112 4.16 -15.24 -1.37
CA PHE A 112 5.55 -15.03 -1.79
C PHE A 112 6.43 -16.11 -1.13
N CYS A 113 7.14 -15.73 -0.05
CA CYS A 113 7.96 -16.63 0.76
C CYS A 113 7.16 -17.41 1.82
N LEU A 114 5.84 -17.55 1.65
CA LEU A 114 4.94 -18.38 2.46
C LEU A 114 4.75 -17.88 3.91
N ALA A 115 5.74 -18.05 4.79
CA ALA A 115 5.70 -17.62 6.18
C ALA A 115 7.11 -17.24 6.67
N ALA A 116 7.18 -16.28 7.61
CA ALA A 116 8.47 -15.86 8.19
C ALA A 116 8.97 -16.78 9.32
N GLU A 117 8.04 -17.38 10.08
CA GLU A 117 8.37 -18.30 11.18
C GLU A 117 9.27 -19.44 10.67
N GLY A 118 10.28 -19.86 11.45
CA GLY A 118 11.20 -20.92 11.04
C GLY A 118 12.16 -20.56 9.88
N SER A 119 12.16 -19.31 9.41
CA SER A 119 13.09 -18.76 8.40
C SER A 119 13.55 -17.34 8.76
N GLU A 120 13.47 -16.97 10.04
CA GLU A 120 13.78 -15.65 10.57
C GLU A 120 15.24 -15.26 10.34
N LEU A 121 16.16 -16.23 10.38
CA LEU A 121 17.57 -15.96 10.12
C LEU A 121 17.78 -15.21 8.78
N ALA A 122 16.98 -15.53 7.75
CA ALA A 122 16.93 -14.79 6.50
C ALA A 122 15.96 -13.58 6.54
N CYS A 123 14.75 -13.77 7.08
CA CYS A 123 13.66 -12.80 7.00
C CYS A 123 13.82 -11.58 7.93
N ALA A 124 14.58 -11.72 9.01
CA ALA A 124 14.86 -10.69 10.02
C ALA A 124 15.88 -9.65 9.54
N LYS A 125 16.42 -9.79 8.32
CA LYS A 125 17.07 -8.68 7.62
C LYS A 125 16.17 -7.42 7.58
N CYS A 126 14.85 -7.60 7.59
CA CYS A 126 13.87 -6.49 7.65
C CYS A 126 13.16 -6.36 9.02
N HIS A 127 13.76 -6.86 10.09
CA HIS A 127 13.28 -6.65 11.47
C HIS A 127 13.96 -5.42 12.06
N ALA A 128 13.23 -4.64 12.87
CA ALA A 128 13.77 -3.47 13.58
C ALA A 128 14.59 -3.86 14.83
N GLY A 129 15.33 -4.97 14.74
CA GLY A 129 16.13 -5.51 15.82
C GLY A 129 17.30 -6.37 15.36
N TYR A 130 18.15 -6.70 16.33
CA TYR A 130 19.41 -7.43 16.16
C TYR A 130 19.31 -8.87 16.65
N GLY A 131 19.68 -9.83 15.79
CA GLY A 131 19.92 -11.21 16.22
C GLY A 131 18.67 -12.10 16.35
N MET A 132 17.56 -11.76 15.72
CA MET A 132 16.36 -12.61 15.65
C MET A 132 16.60 -13.80 14.70
N LYS A 133 17.20 -14.87 15.24
CA LYS A 133 17.40 -16.15 14.54
C LYS A 133 16.15 -17.04 14.54
N SER A 134 15.30 -16.89 15.56
CA SER A 134 13.98 -17.51 15.67
C SER A 134 13.07 -16.64 16.55
N VAL A 135 11.80 -16.47 16.18
CA VAL A 135 10.84 -15.76 17.04
C VAL A 135 10.56 -16.46 18.37
N LYS A 136 10.91 -17.75 18.49
CA LYS A 136 10.67 -18.54 19.72
C LYS A 136 11.73 -18.30 20.79
N THR A 137 12.94 -17.95 20.39
CA THR A 137 14.09 -17.76 21.29
C THR A 137 14.58 -16.32 21.34
N PHE A 138 14.09 -15.45 20.45
CA PHE A 138 14.43 -14.04 20.47
C PHE A 138 13.88 -13.35 21.73
N ASN A 139 14.74 -12.63 22.45
CA ASN A 139 14.34 -11.88 23.62
C ASN A 139 13.75 -10.52 23.22
N PHE A 140 12.41 -10.47 23.11
CA PHE A 140 11.67 -9.25 22.78
C PHE A 140 11.63 -8.22 23.92
N ASP A 141 12.15 -8.55 25.10
CA ASP A 141 12.16 -7.68 26.27
C ASP A 141 13.56 -7.12 26.57
N ASP A 142 14.59 -7.49 25.79
CA ASP A 142 15.93 -6.89 25.87
C ASP A 142 15.99 -5.62 24.98
N PRO A 143 16.04 -4.42 25.56
CA PRO A 143 16.02 -3.18 24.80
C PRO A 143 17.29 -2.96 23.95
N ARG A 144 18.39 -3.65 24.27
CA ARG A 144 19.65 -3.54 23.51
C ARG A 144 19.54 -4.15 22.12
N ASN A 145 18.57 -5.05 21.93
CA ASN A 145 18.31 -5.67 20.63
C ASN A 145 17.50 -4.76 19.69
N VAL A 146 17.07 -3.57 20.12
CA VAL A 146 16.40 -2.60 19.24
C VAL A 146 17.40 -2.03 18.25
N ASP A 147 17.08 -2.07 16.96
CA ASP A 147 17.90 -1.48 15.92
C ASP A 147 17.49 -0.02 15.69
N CYS A 148 18.15 0.90 16.38
CA CYS A 148 17.91 2.34 16.18
C CYS A 148 18.41 2.82 14.81
N LEU A 149 19.43 2.19 14.24
CA LEU A 149 20.15 2.69 13.07
C LEU A 149 19.39 2.43 11.77
N VAL A 150 18.67 1.30 11.65
CA VAL A 150 17.94 0.94 10.42
C VAL A 150 16.94 2.00 9.97
N CYS A 151 16.37 2.76 10.91
CA CYS A 151 15.42 3.84 10.62
C CYS A 151 16.08 5.23 10.65
N HIS A 152 17.16 5.40 11.41
CA HIS A 152 17.73 6.73 11.69
C HIS A 152 19.08 6.99 11.03
N ASP A 153 19.63 6.04 10.26
CA ASP A 153 20.86 6.27 9.50
C ASP A 153 20.71 7.48 8.56
N GLY A 154 21.57 8.49 8.77
CA GLY A 154 21.69 9.67 7.91
C GLY A 154 22.82 9.58 6.89
N THR A 155 23.61 8.50 6.90
CA THR A 155 24.72 8.29 5.95
C THR A 155 24.29 7.60 4.66
N GLY A 156 23.24 6.78 4.71
CA GLY A 156 22.85 5.88 3.62
C GLY A 156 23.72 4.62 3.52
N MET A 157 24.65 4.41 4.45
CA MET A 157 25.61 3.29 4.43
C MET A 157 25.21 2.15 5.37
N TYR A 158 24.21 2.34 6.23
CA TYR A 158 23.77 1.28 7.12
C TYR A 158 23.06 0.17 6.36
N ALA A 159 23.60 -1.05 6.43
CA ALA A 159 23.00 -2.22 5.82
C ALA A 159 22.99 -3.40 6.79
N LYS A 160 21.92 -4.19 6.77
CA LYS A 160 21.79 -5.43 7.54
C LYS A 160 22.35 -6.60 6.73
N ALA A 161 23.08 -7.49 7.40
CA ALA A 161 23.66 -8.68 6.81
C ALA A 161 22.58 -9.61 6.23
N THR A 162 22.86 -10.18 5.06
CA THR A 162 22.03 -11.25 4.50
C THR A 162 22.16 -12.50 5.37
N ASN A 163 21.03 -13.12 5.72
CA ASN A 163 20.98 -14.30 6.60
C ASN A 163 21.60 -14.08 8.00
N GLY A 164 21.70 -12.82 8.45
CA GLY A 164 22.32 -12.47 9.74
C GLY A 164 21.35 -12.34 10.91
N GLY A 165 20.06 -12.71 10.76
CA GLY A 165 19.07 -12.52 11.81
C GLY A 165 18.84 -11.05 12.18
N GLY A 166 19.09 -10.13 11.25
CA GLY A 166 18.99 -8.70 11.50
C GLY A 166 20.25 -8.04 12.09
N MET A 167 21.38 -8.73 12.17
CA MET A 167 22.65 -8.05 12.46
C MET A 167 23.07 -7.12 11.30
N PRO A 168 23.80 -6.01 11.56
CA PRO A 168 24.45 -5.22 10.53
C PRO A 168 25.45 -6.06 9.71
N ALA A 169 25.74 -5.62 8.50
CA ALA A 169 26.85 -6.18 7.72
C ALA A 169 28.20 -5.87 8.42
N PRO A 170 29.21 -6.77 8.35
CA PRO A 170 30.46 -6.61 9.09
C PRO A 170 31.29 -5.37 8.71
N ASP A 171 31.07 -4.83 7.52
CA ASP A 171 31.75 -3.67 6.94
C ASP A 171 31.08 -2.34 7.28
N VAL A 172 29.96 -2.34 8.01
CA VAL A 172 29.31 -1.12 8.48
C VAL A 172 30.14 -0.46 9.58
N ASP A 173 30.57 0.78 9.34
CA ASP A 173 31.15 1.63 10.39
C ASP A 173 30.04 2.13 11.33
N LEU A 174 29.86 1.40 12.44
CA LEU A 174 28.84 1.71 13.44
C LEU A 174 29.05 3.07 14.11
N ALA A 175 30.28 3.54 14.28
CA ALA A 175 30.56 4.82 14.92
C ALA A 175 30.15 5.98 14.00
N LEU A 176 30.51 5.89 12.71
CA LEU A 176 30.13 6.88 11.72
C LEU A 176 28.62 6.95 11.52
N VAL A 177 27.95 5.80 11.42
CA VAL A 177 26.48 5.74 11.30
C VAL A 177 25.81 6.32 12.55
N ALA A 178 26.26 5.92 13.75
CA ALA A 178 25.69 6.41 15.00
C ALA A 178 25.87 7.93 15.18
N ALA A 179 27.02 8.49 14.77
CA ALA A 179 27.28 9.93 14.81
C ALA A 179 26.44 10.73 13.81
N SER A 180 25.90 10.07 12.77
CA SER A 180 25.17 10.70 11.67
C SER A 180 23.66 10.44 11.73
N VAL A 181 23.14 9.96 12.87
CA VAL A 181 21.71 9.65 12.99
C VAL A 181 20.85 10.90 12.86
N GLY A 182 19.71 10.74 12.19
CA GLY A 182 18.80 11.83 11.88
C GLY A 182 17.35 11.41 11.70
N ARG A 183 16.56 12.31 11.11
CA ARG A 183 15.18 12.04 10.76
C ARG A 183 15.12 10.94 9.67
N PRO A 184 14.24 9.92 9.79
CA PRO A 184 14.13 8.88 8.78
C PRO A 184 13.86 9.45 7.38
N THR A 185 14.52 8.87 6.39
CA THR A 185 14.38 9.22 4.97
C THR A 185 13.68 8.10 4.20
N ARG A 186 13.35 8.34 2.93
CA ARG A 186 12.88 7.29 2.02
C ARG A 186 13.85 6.12 1.91
N GLN A 187 15.16 6.37 1.99
CA GLN A 187 16.19 5.33 2.01
C GLN A 187 16.05 4.42 3.25
N SER A 188 15.89 5.02 4.43
CA SER A 188 15.76 4.29 5.69
C SER A 188 14.57 3.32 5.65
N CYS A 189 13.39 3.79 5.22
CA CYS A 189 12.20 2.96 5.06
C CYS A 189 12.35 1.95 3.90
N GLY A 190 12.92 2.40 2.78
CA GLY A 190 13.09 1.65 1.54
C GLY A 190 13.98 0.43 1.69
N SER A 191 14.98 0.47 2.59
CA SER A 191 15.88 -0.65 2.94
C SER A 191 15.13 -1.98 3.19
N CYS A 192 13.89 -1.89 3.66
CA CYS A 192 13.01 -3.03 3.89
C CYS A 192 11.79 -3.03 2.97
N HIS A 193 11.17 -1.87 2.73
CA HIS A 193 9.88 -1.79 2.04
C HIS A 193 9.99 -1.95 0.52
N PHE A 194 11.12 -1.57 -0.09
CA PHE A 194 11.35 -1.69 -1.55
C PHE A 194 11.78 -3.10 -1.95
N TYR A 195 12.40 -3.85 -1.03
CA TYR A 195 13.02 -5.16 -1.30
C TYR A 195 12.23 -6.38 -0.79
N GLY A 196 11.00 -6.16 -0.32
CA GLY A 196 10.14 -7.23 0.19
C GLY A 196 9.95 -8.33 -0.85
N GLY A 197 10.04 -9.60 -0.46
CA GLY A 197 9.96 -10.74 -1.39
C GLY A 197 11.30 -11.15 -2.03
N GLY A 198 12.39 -10.44 -1.73
CA GLY A 198 13.75 -10.82 -2.09
C GLY A 198 14.36 -10.06 -3.27
N GLY A 199 13.82 -8.88 -3.60
CA GLY A 199 14.33 -8.02 -4.66
C GLY A 199 13.52 -6.72 -4.76
N ASN A 200 14.09 -5.72 -5.45
CA ASN A 200 13.42 -4.43 -5.69
C ASN A 200 12.06 -4.63 -6.37
N ASN A 201 11.04 -3.93 -5.90
CA ASN A 201 9.67 -3.91 -6.38
C ASN A 201 8.97 -5.27 -6.53
N VAL A 202 9.49 -6.36 -5.97
CA VAL A 202 8.89 -7.71 -6.08
C VAL A 202 7.47 -7.75 -5.53
N LYS A 203 7.26 -7.18 -4.34
CA LYS A 203 6.05 -7.41 -3.53
C LYS A 203 4.94 -6.38 -3.75
N HIS A 204 5.17 -5.11 -3.43
CA HIS A 204 4.11 -4.10 -3.42
C HIS A 204 3.72 -3.66 -4.83
N GLY A 205 4.69 -3.46 -5.72
CA GLY A 205 4.46 -2.94 -7.07
C GLY A 205 4.43 -1.41 -7.14
N ASP A 206 4.22 -0.72 -6.02
CA ASP A 206 4.21 0.75 -5.89
C ASP A 206 5.26 1.28 -4.89
N LEU A 207 6.16 0.41 -4.39
CA LEU A 207 7.23 0.77 -3.48
C LEU A 207 8.55 0.18 -3.98
N GLU A 208 9.43 1.03 -4.50
CA GLU A 208 10.65 0.65 -5.20
C GLU A 208 11.76 1.70 -5.08
N GLU A 209 12.99 1.32 -5.46
CA GLU A 209 14.18 2.20 -5.47
C GLU A 209 13.98 3.51 -6.24
N ALA A 210 13.16 3.50 -7.31
CA ALA A 210 12.88 4.72 -8.06
C ALA A 210 12.19 5.81 -7.22
N LEU A 211 11.66 5.47 -6.05
CA LEU A 211 11.07 6.42 -5.09
C LEU A 211 12.11 7.06 -4.15
N LEU A 212 13.38 6.72 -4.27
CA LEU A 212 14.43 7.45 -3.54
C LEU A 212 14.53 8.88 -4.06
N GLU A 213 14.55 9.05 -5.38
CA GLU A 213 14.62 10.35 -6.07
C GLU A 213 13.64 10.38 -7.26
N PRO A 214 12.32 10.29 -7.02
CA PRO A 214 11.36 10.18 -8.11
C PRO A 214 11.14 11.52 -8.81
N THR A 215 10.75 11.47 -10.08
CA THR A 215 10.12 12.61 -10.76
C THR A 215 8.63 12.67 -10.42
N ARG A 216 7.97 13.79 -10.75
CA ARG A 216 6.51 13.94 -10.61
C ARG A 216 5.68 12.93 -11.39
N ASP A 217 6.20 12.38 -12.48
CA ASP A 217 5.49 11.33 -13.24
C ASP A 217 5.46 9.99 -12.48
N VAL A 218 6.48 9.73 -11.66
CA VAL A 218 6.53 8.54 -10.81
C VAL A 218 5.61 8.72 -9.60
N ASP A 219 5.83 9.75 -8.77
CA ASP A 219 4.99 10.06 -7.61
C ASP A 219 4.98 11.56 -7.30
N VAL A 220 3.81 12.21 -7.34
CA VAL A 220 3.69 13.67 -7.13
C VAL A 220 3.99 14.16 -5.72
N HIS A 221 3.93 13.29 -4.71
CA HIS A 221 4.17 13.64 -3.30
C HIS A 221 5.66 13.53 -2.95
N MET A 222 6.30 12.47 -3.41
CA MET A 222 7.71 12.17 -3.14
C MET A 222 8.67 12.82 -4.14
N ALA A 223 8.16 13.37 -5.25
CA ALA A 223 8.97 13.99 -6.30
C ALA A 223 9.98 15.02 -5.77
N VAL A 224 11.24 14.89 -6.20
CA VAL A 224 12.35 15.74 -5.76
C VAL A 224 12.24 17.19 -6.23
N ASP A 225 11.55 17.41 -7.35
CA ASP A 225 11.19 18.71 -7.92
C ASP A 225 9.84 19.24 -7.41
N GLY A 226 9.29 18.63 -6.36
CA GLY A 226 7.99 18.96 -5.77
C GLY A 226 8.03 19.09 -4.25
N ALA A 227 7.02 18.51 -3.58
CA ALA A 227 6.95 18.51 -2.13
C ALA A 227 8.06 17.66 -1.47
N ASN A 228 8.72 16.78 -2.23
CA ASN A 228 9.83 15.94 -1.81
C ASN A 228 9.60 15.22 -0.47
N MET A 229 8.36 14.77 -0.24
CA MET A 229 7.95 14.18 1.03
C MET A 229 8.77 12.93 1.35
N GLN A 230 9.19 12.80 2.60
CA GLN A 230 9.67 11.55 3.17
C GLN A 230 8.47 10.69 3.61
N CYS A 231 8.68 9.40 3.84
CA CYS A 231 7.60 8.49 4.25
C CYS A 231 6.90 8.99 5.52
N VAL A 232 7.67 9.48 6.49
CA VAL A 232 7.20 10.00 7.78
C VAL A 232 6.42 11.33 7.70
N ASP A 233 6.39 12.00 6.54
CA ASP A 233 5.56 13.20 6.32
C ASP A 233 4.08 12.86 6.18
N CYS A 234 3.78 11.67 5.67
CA CYS A 234 2.42 11.14 5.50
C CYS A 234 2.12 10.05 6.55
N HIS A 235 3.09 9.17 6.80
CA HIS A 235 3.07 8.20 7.89
C HIS A 235 3.48 8.87 9.21
N GLU A 236 2.66 9.83 9.64
CA GLU A 236 2.85 10.55 10.89
C GLU A 236 3.13 9.54 12.02
N THR A 237 4.11 9.87 12.86
CA THR A 237 4.61 8.94 13.87
C THR A 237 4.55 9.60 15.23
N GLU A 238 3.82 8.98 16.16
CA GLU A 238 3.74 9.41 17.55
C GLU A 238 4.23 8.30 18.46
N LYS A 239 5.24 8.57 19.30
CA LYS A 239 5.84 7.57 20.21
C LYS A 239 6.26 6.29 19.48
N HIS A 240 7.01 6.45 18.37
CA HIS A 240 7.40 5.38 17.42
C HIS A 240 6.22 4.58 16.79
N ASN A 241 4.99 4.97 17.12
CA ASN A 241 3.70 4.71 16.52
C ASN A 241 3.56 5.06 15.03
N ILE A 242 4.28 4.42 14.10
CA ILE A 242 4.17 4.77 12.67
C ILE A 242 2.75 4.46 12.16
N ARG A 243 2.01 5.49 11.72
CA ARG A 243 0.66 5.32 11.17
C ARG A 243 0.67 4.63 9.81
N GLY A 244 -0.47 4.14 9.36
CA GLY A 244 -0.62 3.52 8.02
C GLY A 244 -0.46 2.01 8.05
N LYS A 245 -1.28 1.33 8.86
CA LYS A 245 -1.36 -0.13 8.84
C LYS A 245 -1.66 -0.61 7.42
N LEU A 246 -1.00 -1.69 7.00
CA LEU A 246 -1.22 -2.34 5.70
C LEU A 246 -2.26 -3.47 5.84
N TYR A 247 -3.25 -3.51 4.95
CA TYR A 247 -4.35 -4.49 5.01
C TYR A 247 -3.92 -5.94 4.76
N THR A 248 -2.76 -6.16 4.14
CA THR A 248 -2.22 -7.51 3.95
C THR A 248 -1.73 -8.15 5.25
N VAL A 249 -1.62 -7.36 6.33
CA VAL A 249 -1.13 -7.82 7.65
C VAL A 249 -1.97 -7.27 8.82
N SER A 250 -3.17 -6.73 8.54
CA SER A 250 -4.06 -6.12 9.53
C SER A 250 -5.49 -6.09 9.01
N SER A 251 -6.44 -6.53 9.84
CA SER A 251 -7.84 -6.74 9.46
C SER A 251 -8.75 -5.55 9.73
N MET A 252 -8.49 -4.74 10.76
CA MET A 252 -9.42 -3.67 11.16
C MET A 252 -9.11 -2.32 10.52
N ASN A 253 -10.13 -1.51 10.23
CA ASN A 253 -9.96 -0.14 9.73
C ASN A 253 -9.47 0.85 10.82
N ARG A 254 -8.27 0.65 11.37
CA ARG A 254 -7.66 1.49 12.41
C ARG A 254 -6.25 1.93 12.00
N ASN A 255 -5.82 3.08 12.52
CA ASN A 255 -4.46 3.60 12.35
C ASN A 255 -4.05 3.62 10.85
N ARG A 256 -4.87 4.28 10.02
CA ARG A 256 -4.71 4.38 8.57
C ARG A 256 -4.23 5.77 8.16
N VAL A 257 -3.62 5.82 6.99
CA VAL A 257 -3.28 7.07 6.30
C VAL A 257 -4.32 7.27 5.21
N THR A 258 -4.80 8.51 5.06
CA THR A 258 -5.90 8.85 4.14
C THR A 258 -5.53 10.11 3.36
N CYS A 259 -6.02 10.22 2.13
CA CYS A 259 -5.79 11.39 1.28
C CYS A 259 -6.47 12.64 1.88
N GLU A 260 -7.63 12.41 2.47
CA GLU A 260 -8.53 13.41 3.02
C GLU A 260 -7.90 14.20 4.19
N GLY A 261 -6.90 13.64 4.88
CA GLY A 261 -6.15 14.34 5.93
C GLY A 261 -5.45 15.62 5.45
N CYS A 262 -5.03 15.65 4.19
CA CYS A 262 -4.42 16.81 3.55
C CYS A 262 -5.36 17.50 2.54
N HIS A 263 -6.20 16.72 1.85
CA HIS A 263 -6.99 17.20 0.71
C HIS A 263 -8.47 17.49 1.04
N GLY A 264 -8.97 17.05 2.19
CA GLY A 264 -10.40 17.04 2.50
C GLY A 264 -11.20 16.00 1.70
N ASN A 265 -12.51 15.93 1.93
CA ASN A 265 -13.39 14.92 1.32
C ASN A 265 -13.88 15.29 -0.10
N THR A 266 -13.87 16.59 -0.43
CA THR A 266 -14.39 17.13 -1.69
C THR A 266 -13.34 18.06 -2.34
N PRO A 267 -12.20 17.51 -2.79
CA PRO A 267 -11.07 18.32 -3.24
C PRO A 267 -11.25 18.92 -4.65
N HIS A 268 -12.29 18.53 -5.38
CA HIS A 268 -12.49 18.93 -6.76
C HIS A 268 -13.38 20.18 -6.84
N ALA A 269 -13.12 21.03 -7.83
CA ALA A 269 -14.04 22.13 -8.18
C ALA A 269 -15.31 21.62 -8.89
N ASP A 270 -15.28 20.39 -9.43
CA ASP A 270 -16.41 19.72 -10.06
C ASP A 270 -17.11 18.82 -9.03
N ASP A 271 -18.36 19.17 -8.72
CA ASP A 271 -19.17 18.44 -7.75
C ASP A 271 -19.47 17.00 -8.19
N LEU A 272 -19.53 16.73 -9.50
CA LEU A 272 -19.71 15.37 -9.99
C LEU A 272 -18.52 14.48 -9.60
N LEU A 273 -17.29 14.99 -9.65
CA LEU A 273 -16.11 14.25 -9.19
C LEU A 273 -16.11 14.09 -7.66
N ASN A 274 -16.62 15.08 -6.93
CA ASN A 274 -16.79 14.96 -5.48
C ASN A 274 -17.81 13.88 -5.10
N GLU A 275 -18.91 13.72 -5.85
CA GLU A 275 -19.87 12.63 -5.61
C GLU A 275 -19.25 11.23 -5.78
N HIS A 276 -18.28 11.08 -6.69
CA HIS A 276 -17.58 9.80 -6.85
C HIS A 276 -16.83 9.38 -5.59
N THR A 277 -16.37 10.31 -4.75
CA THR A 277 -15.59 9.98 -3.54
C THR A 277 -16.38 9.19 -2.50
N LEU A 278 -17.71 9.14 -2.64
CA LEU A 278 -18.61 8.31 -1.82
C LEU A 278 -18.39 6.81 -2.05
N LYS A 279 -18.06 6.41 -3.28
CA LYS A 279 -17.93 4.98 -3.66
C LYS A 279 -16.63 4.65 -4.37
N VAL A 280 -15.79 5.64 -4.68
CA VAL A 280 -14.51 5.46 -5.37
C VAL A 280 -13.41 6.06 -4.50
N ALA A 281 -12.42 5.26 -4.12
CA ALA A 281 -11.28 5.75 -3.37
C ALA A 281 -10.42 6.67 -4.24
N CYS A 282 -9.78 7.69 -3.65
CA CYS A 282 -8.91 8.62 -4.37
C CYS A 282 -7.84 7.88 -5.20
N GLN A 283 -7.24 6.84 -4.62
CA GLN A 283 -6.25 5.98 -5.25
C GLN A 283 -6.74 5.38 -6.58
N THR A 284 -8.02 5.03 -6.70
CA THR A 284 -8.59 4.40 -7.91
C THR A 284 -8.45 5.30 -9.13
N CYS A 285 -8.65 6.60 -8.96
CA CYS A 285 -8.53 7.58 -10.04
C CYS A 285 -7.10 8.12 -10.18
N HIS A 286 -6.40 8.28 -9.06
CA HIS A 286 -5.12 8.97 -8.99
C HIS A 286 -3.89 8.06 -9.13
N ILE A 287 -4.07 6.74 -9.12
CA ILE A 287 -3.01 5.75 -9.41
C ILE A 287 -3.46 4.90 -10.61
N PRO A 288 -3.45 5.46 -11.83
CA PRO A 288 -3.95 4.79 -13.03
C PRO A 288 -3.09 3.57 -13.42
N THR A 289 -1.82 3.59 -13.02
CA THR A 289 -0.77 2.62 -13.34
C THR A 289 0.21 2.51 -12.17
N TYR A 290 0.67 1.29 -11.85
CA TYR A 290 1.73 1.01 -10.89
C TYR A 290 2.87 0.23 -11.54
N ALA A 291 3.96 -0.01 -10.81
CA ALA A 291 5.22 -0.55 -11.36
C ALA A 291 5.70 0.31 -12.53
N LYS A 292 5.71 1.63 -12.33
CA LYS A 292 6.00 2.62 -13.38
C LYS A 292 7.45 2.54 -13.87
N VAL A 293 8.40 2.22 -12.99
CA VAL A 293 9.84 2.24 -13.32
C VAL A 293 10.44 0.84 -13.38
N ASN A 294 10.30 0.02 -12.33
CA ASN A 294 10.78 -1.36 -12.35
C ASN A 294 9.62 -2.38 -12.35
N PRO A 295 9.80 -3.54 -12.98
CA PRO A 295 8.77 -4.58 -13.00
C PRO A 295 8.49 -5.13 -11.59
N THR A 296 7.29 -5.67 -11.43
CA THR A 296 6.86 -6.33 -10.20
C THR A 296 6.38 -7.75 -10.50
N MET A 297 6.53 -8.64 -9.54
CA MET A 297 6.12 -10.04 -9.70
C MET A 297 4.60 -10.14 -9.62
N VAL A 298 3.98 -10.74 -10.63
CA VAL A 298 2.52 -10.94 -10.71
C VAL A 298 2.11 -12.40 -10.59
N ARG A 299 3.06 -13.33 -10.87
CA ARG A 299 2.86 -14.76 -10.66
C ARG A 299 4.11 -15.43 -10.09
N TRP A 300 3.90 -16.39 -9.19
CA TRP A 300 4.94 -17.28 -8.66
C TRP A 300 4.44 -18.73 -8.63
N ASP A 301 5.14 -19.63 -9.31
CA ASP A 301 4.81 -21.06 -9.32
C ASP A 301 5.86 -21.90 -8.58
N TRP A 302 5.57 -22.24 -7.32
CA TRP A 302 6.40 -23.12 -6.51
C TRP A 302 6.40 -24.58 -6.99
N SER A 303 5.41 -25.02 -7.77
CA SER A 303 5.34 -26.40 -8.27
C SER A 303 6.44 -26.75 -9.25
N THR A 304 7.10 -25.73 -9.79
CA THR A 304 8.26 -25.89 -10.69
C THR A 304 9.61 -25.85 -9.95
N ALA A 305 9.61 -25.56 -8.64
CA ALA A 305 10.83 -25.46 -7.85
C ALA A 305 11.51 -26.82 -7.67
N GLY A 306 12.80 -26.81 -7.32
CA GLY A 306 13.59 -28.03 -7.09
C GLY A 306 14.22 -28.64 -8.33
N ARG A 307 14.00 -28.10 -9.55
CA ARG A 307 14.73 -28.59 -10.74
C ARG A 307 16.19 -28.17 -10.65
N LEU A 308 17.09 -29.12 -10.86
CA LEU A 308 18.54 -28.95 -10.84
C LEU A 308 19.11 -29.23 -12.24
N ARG A 309 20.26 -28.62 -12.54
CA ARG A 309 21.04 -28.90 -13.75
C ARG A 309 22.36 -29.49 -13.30
N ASP A 310 22.66 -30.71 -13.73
CA ASP A 310 23.87 -31.45 -13.32
C ASP A 310 24.03 -31.57 -11.79
N GLY A 311 22.90 -31.75 -11.08
CA GLY A 311 22.87 -31.85 -9.62
C GLY A 311 23.07 -30.53 -8.87
N GLN A 312 23.20 -29.40 -9.58
CA GLN A 312 23.37 -28.07 -9.01
C GLN A 312 22.14 -27.18 -9.23
N PRO A 313 21.85 -26.25 -8.31
CA PRO A 313 20.80 -25.26 -8.51
C PRO A 313 21.19 -24.27 -9.60
N TYR A 314 20.20 -23.78 -10.34
CA TYR A 314 20.40 -22.80 -11.40
C TYR A 314 19.31 -21.72 -11.38
N GLU A 315 19.57 -20.66 -12.13
CA GLU A 315 18.62 -19.57 -12.37
C GLU A 315 18.46 -19.34 -13.87
N GLU A 316 17.29 -18.84 -14.28
CA GLU A 316 17.03 -18.39 -15.64
C GLU A 316 16.50 -16.95 -15.59
N LYS A 317 16.88 -16.16 -16.59
CA LYS A 317 16.48 -14.76 -16.74
C LYS A 317 15.80 -14.54 -18.09
N ASP A 318 14.87 -13.59 -18.13
CA ASP A 318 14.33 -13.09 -19.39
C ASP A 318 15.31 -12.09 -20.07
N ALA A 319 14.89 -11.55 -21.21
CA ALA A 319 15.67 -10.60 -21.98
C ALA A 319 15.98 -9.29 -21.25
N ASP A 320 15.13 -8.92 -20.28
CA ASP A 320 15.26 -7.71 -19.47
C ASP A 320 16.08 -7.96 -18.19
N GLY A 321 16.58 -9.18 -17.99
CA GLY A 321 17.39 -9.57 -16.85
C GLY A 321 16.59 -9.96 -15.60
N ASN A 322 15.25 -10.01 -15.68
CA ASN A 322 14.43 -10.47 -14.56
C ASN A 322 14.59 -11.97 -14.39
N ILE A 323 14.76 -12.41 -13.15
CA ILE A 323 14.82 -13.83 -12.83
C ILE A 323 13.42 -14.44 -13.05
N VAL A 324 13.29 -15.32 -14.04
CA VAL A 324 12.04 -16.02 -14.37
C VAL A 324 12.00 -17.43 -13.79
N TYR A 325 13.14 -17.96 -13.34
CA TYR A 325 13.22 -19.23 -12.62
C TYR A 325 14.39 -19.26 -11.64
N LEU A 326 14.17 -19.87 -10.48
CA LEU A 326 15.20 -20.27 -9.51
C LEU A 326 14.93 -21.68 -9.01
N SER A 327 15.93 -22.57 -8.97
CA SER A 327 15.75 -23.90 -8.33
C SER A 327 15.18 -23.81 -6.91
N LYS A 328 15.55 -22.75 -6.17
CA LYS A 328 15.11 -22.53 -4.78
C LYS A 328 13.65 -22.10 -4.64
N LYS A 329 13.04 -21.58 -5.71
CA LYS A 329 11.78 -20.83 -5.61
C LYS A 329 10.75 -21.21 -6.67
N GLY A 330 11.16 -21.80 -7.79
CA GLY A 330 10.28 -22.09 -8.92
C GLY A 330 10.29 -20.97 -9.94
N SER A 331 9.17 -20.80 -10.65
CA SER A 331 9.06 -19.91 -11.80
C SER A 331 8.32 -18.63 -11.45
N PHE A 332 8.65 -17.55 -12.13
CA PHE A 332 8.10 -16.22 -11.89
C PHE A 332 7.56 -15.60 -13.18
N GLN A 333 6.54 -14.75 -13.04
CA GLN A 333 6.14 -13.82 -14.10
C GLN A 333 6.19 -12.41 -13.56
N TRP A 334 6.76 -11.53 -14.38
CA TRP A 334 6.98 -10.13 -14.10
C TRP A 334 6.17 -9.28 -15.07
N ALA A 335 5.75 -8.11 -14.61
CA ALA A 335 5.14 -7.13 -15.47
C ALA A 335 5.41 -5.71 -14.95
N LYS A 336 5.37 -4.74 -15.87
CA LYS A 336 5.66 -3.32 -15.65
C LYS A 336 4.52 -2.50 -16.23
N GLU A 337 4.35 -1.27 -15.74
CA GLU A 337 3.29 -0.34 -16.19
C GLU A 337 1.89 -0.96 -16.15
N LEU A 338 1.57 -1.59 -15.03
CA LEU A 338 0.35 -2.35 -14.83
C LEU A 338 -0.82 -1.44 -14.45
N LYS A 339 -1.97 -1.64 -15.10
CA LYS A 339 -3.25 -1.12 -14.60
C LYS A 339 -3.66 -1.92 -13.36
N PRO A 340 -4.07 -1.28 -12.25
CA PRO A 340 -4.59 -2.01 -11.10
C PRO A 340 -5.83 -2.83 -11.47
N GLU A 341 -6.05 -3.91 -10.72
CA GLU A 341 -7.38 -4.52 -10.61
C GLU A 341 -8.19 -3.76 -9.56
N TYR A 342 -9.51 -3.79 -9.64
CA TYR A 342 -10.38 -2.99 -8.77
C TYR A 342 -11.32 -3.88 -7.98
N VAL A 343 -11.45 -3.62 -6.67
CA VAL A 343 -12.31 -4.40 -5.77
C VAL A 343 -13.10 -3.49 -4.86
N TRP A 344 -14.25 -3.94 -4.40
CA TRP A 344 -14.94 -3.30 -3.27
C TRP A 344 -14.16 -3.52 -1.98
N PHE A 345 -14.07 -2.48 -1.17
CA PHE A 345 -13.41 -2.57 0.11
C PHE A 345 -13.98 -1.60 1.15
N ASN A 346 -14.41 -2.13 2.30
CA ASN A 346 -14.98 -1.38 3.43
C ASN A 346 -13.98 -1.11 4.57
N GLY A 347 -12.70 -1.41 4.37
CA GLY A 347 -11.67 -1.25 5.39
C GLY A 347 -11.49 -2.47 6.31
N VAL A 348 -12.23 -3.57 6.09
CA VAL A 348 -12.08 -4.82 6.83
C VAL A 348 -11.56 -5.94 5.94
N ALA A 349 -10.48 -6.60 6.36
CA ALA A 349 -9.89 -7.73 5.65
C ALA A 349 -9.92 -9.01 6.50
N ASP A 350 -10.27 -10.13 5.88
CA ASP A 350 -10.10 -11.47 6.44
C ASP A 350 -8.72 -12.03 6.03
N HIS A 351 -8.18 -12.98 6.78
CA HIS A 351 -6.87 -13.58 6.50
C HIS A 351 -6.91 -15.10 6.67
N TYR A 352 -6.25 -15.79 5.75
CA TYR A 352 -5.89 -17.19 5.96
C TYR A 352 -4.82 -17.26 7.06
N LEU A 353 -5.08 -18.06 8.09
CA LEU A 353 -4.15 -18.32 9.18
C LEU A 353 -3.56 -19.73 9.08
N PRO A 354 -2.32 -19.95 9.57
CA PRO A 354 -1.75 -21.29 9.64
C PRO A 354 -2.71 -22.28 10.33
N GLY A 355 -3.00 -23.39 9.66
CA GLY A 355 -3.95 -24.41 10.15
C GLY A 355 -5.40 -24.25 9.67
N ASP A 356 -5.76 -23.14 9.02
CA ASP A 356 -7.07 -23.02 8.37
C ASP A 356 -7.26 -24.12 7.32
N LYS A 357 -8.49 -24.65 7.22
CA LYS A 357 -8.84 -25.62 6.19
C LYS A 357 -9.27 -24.91 4.91
N VAL A 358 -8.77 -25.38 3.78
CA VAL A 358 -9.19 -24.94 2.45
C VAL A 358 -10.54 -25.57 2.13
N ALA A 359 -11.60 -24.75 2.13
CA ALA A 359 -12.97 -25.23 1.93
C ALA A 359 -13.26 -25.74 0.51
N ASN A 360 -12.66 -25.12 -0.51
CA ASN A 360 -12.87 -25.50 -1.90
C ASN A 360 -11.55 -25.45 -2.69
N PRO A 361 -10.87 -26.59 -2.92
CA PRO A 361 -9.59 -26.62 -3.61
C PRO A 361 -9.69 -26.36 -5.13
N SER A 362 -10.89 -26.29 -5.71
CA SER A 362 -11.08 -25.96 -7.13
C SER A 362 -11.03 -24.45 -7.43
N GLN A 363 -11.05 -23.61 -6.39
CA GLN A 363 -10.98 -22.15 -6.51
C GLN A 363 -9.67 -21.64 -5.89
N PRO A 364 -9.10 -20.54 -6.39
CA PRO A 364 -7.95 -19.94 -5.75
C PRO A 364 -8.24 -19.54 -4.29
N VAL A 365 -7.35 -19.89 -3.37
CA VAL A 365 -7.50 -19.52 -1.95
C VAL A 365 -7.11 -18.05 -1.76
N ALA A 366 -8.03 -17.21 -1.31
CA ALA A 366 -7.75 -15.84 -0.95
C ALA A 366 -7.04 -15.76 0.41
N LEU A 367 -5.79 -15.30 0.44
CA LEU A 367 -5.01 -15.22 1.68
C LEU A 367 -5.36 -14.00 2.54
N ASN A 368 -5.84 -12.93 1.91
CA ASN A 368 -6.21 -11.69 2.59
C ASN A 368 -7.43 -11.03 1.91
N ARG A 369 -8.59 -11.70 1.97
CA ARG A 369 -9.81 -11.23 1.30
C ARG A 369 -10.19 -9.85 1.82
N LEU A 370 -10.40 -8.91 0.89
CA LEU A 370 -10.91 -7.58 1.18
C LEU A 370 -12.44 -7.65 1.16
N GLU A 371 -13.09 -7.26 2.26
CA GLU A 371 -14.55 -7.30 2.39
C GLU A 371 -15.19 -6.03 1.82
N GLY A 372 -16.38 -6.16 1.24
CA GLY A 372 -17.15 -5.02 0.75
C GLY A 372 -18.05 -5.41 -0.42
N SER A 373 -19.03 -4.55 -0.70
CA SER A 373 -19.91 -4.63 -1.87
C SER A 373 -20.50 -3.25 -2.15
N TYR A 374 -21.19 -3.07 -3.28
CA TYR A 374 -21.89 -1.82 -3.56
C TYR A 374 -22.90 -1.45 -2.46
N ALA A 375 -23.62 -2.44 -1.93
CA ALA A 375 -24.64 -2.28 -0.90
C ALA A 375 -24.07 -1.89 0.47
N ASP A 376 -22.77 -2.14 0.70
CA ASP A 376 -22.09 -1.74 1.93
C ASP A 376 -21.83 -0.22 1.90
N PRO A 377 -22.41 0.57 2.83
CA PRO A 377 -22.27 2.02 2.81
C PRO A 377 -20.82 2.49 3.00
N ASP A 378 -19.98 1.71 3.68
CA ASP A 378 -18.59 2.06 3.97
C ASP A 378 -17.62 1.60 2.87
N ALA A 379 -18.10 0.76 1.93
CA ALA A 379 -17.27 0.23 0.87
C ALA A 379 -17.01 1.25 -0.25
N LYS A 380 -15.74 1.35 -0.64
CA LYS A 380 -15.28 2.06 -1.84
C LYS A 380 -14.58 1.11 -2.81
N ILE A 381 -14.56 1.46 -4.08
CA ILE A 381 -13.75 0.82 -5.11
C ILE A 381 -12.30 1.23 -4.87
N VAL A 382 -11.43 0.25 -4.62
CA VAL A 382 -9.99 0.46 -4.37
C VAL A 382 -9.14 -0.23 -5.44
N PRO A 383 -7.98 0.34 -5.82
CA PRO A 383 -7.05 -0.30 -6.73
C PRO A 383 -6.15 -1.29 -5.98
N VAL A 384 -5.97 -2.47 -6.54
CA VAL A 384 -5.14 -3.53 -5.99
C VAL A 384 -4.22 -4.11 -7.06
N LYS A 385 -3.00 -4.45 -6.65
CA LYS A 385 -2.20 -5.50 -7.28
C LYS A 385 -2.71 -6.84 -6.75
N ILE A 386 -3.03 -7.79 -7.63
CA ILE A 386 -3.32 -9.17 -7.22
C ILE A 386 -2.11 -10.06 -7.53
N MET A 387 -1.47 -10.57 -6.48
CA MET A 387 -0.42 -11.57 -6.61
C MET A 387 -1.07 -12.95 -6.71
N ARG A 388 -0.70 -13.74 -7.72
CA ARG A 388 -1.22 -15.09 -7.96
C ARG A 388 -0.10 -16.12 -7.80
N THR A 389 -0.35 -17.19 -7.07
CA THR A 389 0.71 -18.15 -6.77
C THR A 389 0.18 -19.57 -6.76
N LYS A 390 0.95 -20.50 -7.30
CA LYS A 390 0.73 -21.92 -7.07
C LYS A 390 1.67 -22.36 -5.94
N GLN A 391 1.12 -22.59 -4.74
CA GLN A 391 1.90 -22.86 -3.52
C GLN A 391 1.59 -24.24 -2.93
N PHE A 392 2.47 -24.72 -2.05
CA PHE A 392 2.38 -26.03 -1.41
C PHE A 392 1.07 -26.22 -0.63
N TYR A 393 0.49 -27.41 -0.76
CA TYR A 393 -0.81 -27.78 -0.21
C TYR A 393 -0.81 -29.26 0.18
N ASP A 394 -1.49 -29.58 1.28
CA ASP A 394 -1.73 -30.97 1.69
C ASP A 394 -3.12 -31.41 1.20
N PRO A 395 -3.22 -32.36 0.26
CA PRO A 395 -4.50 -32.77 -0.30
C PRO A 395 -5.33 -33.65 0.63
N VAL A 396 -4.75 -34.16 1.73
CA VAL A 396 -5.45 -35.00 2.72
C VAL A 396 -5.88 -34.14 3.90
N GLU A 397 -4.98 -33.30 4.40
CA GLU A 397 -5.29 -32.37 5.49
C GLU A 397 -6.03 -31.12 5.02
N HIS A 398 -6.16 -30.89 3.71
CA HIS A 398 -6.84 -29.73 3.15
C HIS A 398 -6.33 -28.40 3.71
N LEU A 399 -5.00 -28.21 3.77
CA LEU A 399 -4.38 -26.99 4.31
C LEU A 399 -3.18 -26.57 3.46
N LEU A 400 -2.87 -25.28 3.50
CA LEU A 400 -1.64 -24.75 2.90
C LEU A 400 -0.44 -25.20 3.72
N LEU A 401 0.56 -25.75 3.04
CA LEU A 401 1.80 -26.20 3.65
C LEU A 401 2.78 -25.03 3.81
N LEU A 402 3.46 -25.01 4.95
CA LEU A 402 4.47 -24.01 5.30
C LEU A 402 5.84 -24.70 5.45
N PRO A 403 6.48 -25.08 4.33
CA PRO A 403 7.77 -25.75 4.38
C PRO A 403 8.84 -24.87 5.00
N LYS A 404 9.83 -25.49 5.66
CA LYS A 404 11.03 -24.78 6.09
C LYS A 404 11.81 -24.36 4.84
N LEU A 405 11.89 -23.05 4.59
CA LEU A 405 12.55 -22.55 3.38
C LEU A 405 14.05 -22.40 3.56
N PHE A 406 14.50 -21.92 4.72
CA PHE A 406 15.90 -21.59 4.96
C PHE A 406 16.48 -22.30 6.18
N ALA A 407 17.70 -22.80 6.02
CA ALA A 407 18.61 -23.22 7.08
C ALA A 407 20.05 -22.97 6.62
N PRO A 408 20.99 -22.75 7.55
CA PRO A 408 22.38 -22.46 7.21
C PRO A 408 23.09 -23.65 6.55
N GLN A 409 22.72 -24.90 6.89
CA GLN A 409 23.40 -26.10 6.44
C GLN A 409 22.47 -27.03 5.65
N LYS A 410 23.06 -27.80 4.74
CA LYS A 410 22.38 -28.87 4.01
C LYS A 410 22.07 -30.03 4.97
N GLY A 411 20.89 -30.64 4.85
CA GLY A 411 20.41 -31.75 5.67
C GLY A 411 19.53 -31.32 6.85
N GLU A 412 19.35 -30.03 7.07
CA GLU A 412 18.47 -29.50 8.13
C GLU A 412 16.98 -29.48 7.74
N GLY A 413 16.64 -29.99 6.54
CA GLY A 413 15.28 -30.06 6.03
C GLY A 413 14.79 -28.72 5.48
N ALA A 414 15.69 -27.88 4.96
CA ALA A 414 15.33 -26.60 4.38
C ALA A 414 15.32 -26.65 2.85
N PHE A 415 14.21 -26.27 2.24
CA PHE A 415 13.99 -26.41 0.80
C PHE A 415 15.06 -25.71 -0.05
N TRP A 416 15.55 -24.53 0.35
CA TRP A 416 16.54 -23.78 -0.42
C TRP A 416 17.95 -24.41 -0.45
N GLN A 417 18.21 -25.40 0.42
CA GLN A 417 19.48 -26.13 0.46
C GLN A 417 19.31 -27.58 0.01
N ASP A 418 18.22 -28.22 0.43
CA ASP A 418 18.02 -29.65 0.26
C ASP A 418 17.22 -30.00 -1.00
N PHE A 419 16.43 -29.05 -1.52
CA PHE A 419 15.54 -29.24 -2.68
C PHE A 419 14.57 -30.42 -2.55
N ASP A 420 14.27 -30.83 -1.31
CA ASP A 420 13.28 -31.85 -0.96
C ASP A 420 12.03 -31.19 -0.37
N ALA A 421 10.96 -31.12 -1.16
CA ALA A 421 9.70 -30.48 -0.77
C ALA A 421 8.97 -31.24 0.35
N VAL A 422 9.02 -32.58 0.35
CA VAL A 422 8.32 -33.40 1.35
C VAL A 422 9.00 -33.25 2.69
N ARG A 423 10.34 -33.35 2.71
CA ARG A 423 11.12 -33.15 3.93
C ARG A 423 10.96 -31.74 4.48
N ALA A 424 10.99 -30.73 3.60
CA ALA A 424 10.81 -29.34 4.02
C ALA A 424 9.42 -29.07 4.59
N ALA A 425 8.37 -29.67 4.01
CA ALA A 425 7.02 -29.62 4.54
C ALA A 425 6.95 -30.31 5.91
N GLU A 426 7.50 -31.52 6.05
CA GLU A 426 7.55 -32.26 7.32
C GLU A 426 8.16 -31.42 8.45
N VAL A 427 9.35 -30.86 8.23
CA VAL A 427 10.04 -30.05 9.24
C VAL A 427 9.29 -28.76 9.52
N GLY A 428 8.88 -28.01 8.49
CA GLY A 428 8.22 -26.71 8.64
C GLY A 428 6.86 -26.79 9.33
N MET A 429 6.07 -27.84 9.03
CA MET A 429 4.77 -28.09 9.66
C MET A 429 4.94 -28.55 11.10
N LYS A 430 5.87 -29.48 11.37
CA LYS A 430 6.20 -29.94 12.72
C LYS A 430 6.67 -28.80 13.62
N GLU A 431 7.53 -27.91 13.11
CA GLU A 431 7.99 -26.73 13.86
C GLU A 431 6.83 -25.84 14.30
N ARG A 432 5.71 -25.83 13.59
CA ARG A 432 4.51 -25.04 13.90
C ARG A 432 3.43 -25.82 14.65
N GLY A 433 3.66 -27.10 14.94
CA GLY A 433 2.65 -27.98 15.54
C GLY A 433 1.43 -28.21 14.64
N LEU A 434 1.60 -28.11 13.31
CA LEU A 434 0.54 -28.32 12.33
C LEU A 434 0.58 -29.75 11.77
N PRO A 435 -0.58 -30.35 11.42
CA PRO A 435 -0.61 -31.69 10.85
C PRO A 435 -0.04 -31.71 9.42
N PHE A 436 0.54 -32.84 9.04
CA PHE A 436 1.02 -33.11 7.69
C PHE A 436 0.80 -34.59 7.37
N SER A 437 0.15 -34.87 6.25
CA SER A 437 -0.19 -36.24 5.83
C SER A 437 0.98 -37.00 5.19
N GLY A 438 2.11 -36.33 4.96
CA GLY A 438 3.21 -36.85 4.15
C GLY A 438 3.05 -36.57 2.65
N LYS A 439 1.93 -35.98 2.21
CA LYS A 439 1.66 -35.67 0.80
C LYS A 439 1.76 -34.18 0.52
N VAL A 440 2.54 -33.86 -0.51
CA VAL A 440 2.67 -32.51 -1.05
C VAL A 440 1.98 -32.44 -2.41
N ASP A 441 1.06 -31.51 -2.55
CA ASP A 441 0.48 -31.06 -3.81
C ASP A 441 0.57 -29.52 -3.86
N TYR A 442 -0.06 -28.90 -4.86
CA TYR A 442 -0.02 -27.46 -5.06
C TYR A 442 -1.38 -26.90 -5.43
N ILE A 443 -1.71 -25.74 -4.85
CA ILE A 443 -2.98 -25.05 -5.08
C ILE A 443 -2.74 -23.60 -5.48
N GLU A 444 -3.66 -23.05 -6.28
CA GLU A 444 -3.67 -21.62 -6.61
C GLU A 444 -4.12 -20.78 -5.40
N THR A 445 -3.43 -19.68 -5.16
CA THR A 445 -3.74 -18.70 -4.12
C THR A 445 -3.62 -17.29 -4.67
N VAL A 446 -4.39 -16.40 -4.09
CA VAL A 446 -4.40 -14.98 -4.44
C VAL A 446 -4.21 -14.12 -3.19
N SER A 447 -3.47 -13.02 -3.34
CA SER A 447 -3.39 -11.99 -2.31
C SER A 447 -3.60 -10.61 -2.92
N TYR A 448 -4.34 -9.78 -2.20
CA TYR A 448 -4.76 -8.44 -2.62
C TYR A 448 -3.84 -7.41 -1.98
N TRP A 449 -3.14 -6.61 -2.79
CA TRP A 449 -2.21 -5.58 -2.35
C TRP A 449 -2.75 -4.22 -2.76
N PRO A 450 -3.42 -3.47 -1.86
CA PRO A 450 -3.87 -2.12 -2.16
C PRO A 450 -2.71 -1.23 -2.60
N VAL A 451 -2.88 -0.56 -3.73
CA VAL A 451 -1.91 0.37 -4.31
C VAL A 451 -2.17 1.76 -3.73
N ASN A 452 -1.16 2.37 -3.11
CA ASN A 452 -1.30 3.63 -2.36
C ASN A 452 -0.26 4.70 -2.70
N HIS A 453 0.83 4.33 -3.38
CA HIS A 453 1.89 5.23 -3.83
C HIS A 453 1.91 5.30 -5.36
N MET A 454 2.88 6.04 -5.90
CA MET A 454 2.97 6.38 -7.32
C MET A 454 1.76 7.19 -7.81
N VAL A 455 1.30 8.12 -6.98
CA VAL A 455 0.20 9.02 -7.34
C VAL A 455 0.61 9.85 -8.56
N ALA A 456 -0.19 9.78 -9.62
CA ALA A 456 0.10 10.43 -10.89
C ALA A 456 -0.26 11.93 -10.86
N PRO A 457 0.33 12.74 -11.76
CA PRO A 457 -0.15 14.10 -12.03
C PRO A 457 -1.64 14.13 -12.34
N LYS A 458 -2.33 15.23 -11.98
CA LYS A 458 -3.79 15.36 -12.15
C LYS A 458 -4.22 15.23 -13.61
N GLU A 459 -3.33 15.55 -14.54
CA GLU A 459 -3.55 15.46 -15.99
C GLU A 459 -3.55 14.02 -16.51
N GLN A 460 -3.00 13.08 -15.71
CA GLN A 460 -2.86 11.67 -16.06
C GLN A 460 -3.84 10.77 -15.27
N THR A 461 -4.78 11.35 -14.53
CA THR A 461 -5.77 10.58 -13.76
C THR A 461 -6.70 9.79 -14.68
N VAL A 462 -7.31 8.75 -14.12
CA VAL A 462 -8.35 7.97 -14.82
C VAL A 462 -9.47 8.90 -15.28
N GLN A 463 -9.85 8.78 -16.55
CA GLN A 463 -10.91 9.56 -17.19
C GLN A 463 -12.25 8.83 -17.14
N CYS A 464 -13.37 9.57 -17.19
CA CYS A 464 -14.73 9.01 -17.10
C CYS A 464 -14.95 7.82 -18.03
N LYS A 465 -14.50 7.95 -19.30
CA LYS A 465 -14.66 6.93 -20.35
C LYS A 465 -13.91 5.61 -20.08
N GLU A 466 -12.94 5.61 -19.17
CA GLU A 466 -12.20 4.39 -18.83
C GLU A 466 -12.99 3.50 -17.86
N CYS A 467 -13.97 4.05 -17.14
CA CYS A 467 -14.88 3.31 -16.27
C CYS A 467 -16.27 3.16 -16.91
N HIS A 468 -16.80 4.23 -17.50
CA HIS A 468 -18.11 4.32 -18.13
C HIS A 468 -18.07 3.90 -19.61
N THR A 469 -17.53 2.71 -19.89
CA THR A 469 -17.48 2.14 -21.23
C THR A 469 -17.89 0.67 -21.20
N ARG A 470 -18.53 0.19 -22.26
CA ARG A 470 -18.94 -1.22 -22.38
C ARG A 470 -17.76 -2.16 -22.55
N GLN A 471 -16.75 -1.74 -23.30
CA GLN A 471 -15.58 -2.55 -23.63
C GLN A 471 -14.34 -1.93 -22.99
N GLY A 472 -13.55 -2.76 -22.30
CA GLY A 472 -12.33 -2.32 -21.65
C GLY A 472 -12.54 -1.43 -20.43
N SER A 473 -13.70 -1.50 -19.76
CA SER A 473 -13.92 -0.79 -18.49
C SER A 473 -12.91 -1.27 -17.45
N ARG A 474 -12.28 -0.32 -16.76
CA ARG A 474 -11.39 -0.58 -15.62
C ARG A 474 -12.08 -1.39 -14.53
N ILE A 475 -13.37 -1.13 -14.30
CA ILE A 475 -14.18 -1.76 -13.25
C ILE A 475 -15.13 -2.82 -13.82
N ALA A 476 -14.75 -3.49 -14.91
CA ALA A 476 -15.58 -4.50 -15.57
C ALA A 476 -15.94 -5.70 -14.68
N ASN A 477 -15.10 -6.01 -13.69
CA ASN A 477 -15.31 -7.13 -12.75
C ASN A 477 -16.32 -6.80 -11.64
N LEU A 478 -16.71 -5.54 -11.44
CA LEU A 478 -17.65 -5.12 -10.39
C LEU A 478 -19.07 -5.04 -10.94
N THR A 479 -19.86 -6.10 -10.76
CA THR A 479 -21.15 -6.30 -11.46
C THR A 479 -22.39 -6.19 -10.57
N ASP A 480 -22.21 -5.84 -9.29
CA ASP A 480 -23.25 -5.76 -8.27
C ASP A 480 -24.02 -4.43 -8.25
N PHE A 481 -23.83 -3.58 -9.27
CA PHE A 481 -24.50 -2.29 -9.44
C PHE A 481 -24.54 -1.86 -10.91
N TYR A 482 -25.47 -0.95 -11.22
CA TYR A 482 -25.63 -0.40 -12.56
C TYR A 482 -24.79 0.87 -12.76
N ILE A 483 -24.03 0.92 -13.85
CA ILE A 483 -23.21 2.05 -14.28
C ILE A 483 -23.67 2.53 -15.65
N PRO A 484 -24.13 3.79 -15.78
CA PRO A 484 -24.43 4.39 -17.06
C PRO A 484 -23.23 4.32 -18.02
N GLY A 485 -23.48 3.88 -19.26
CA GLY A 485 -22.45 3.75 -20.30
C GLY A 485 -21.68 2.42 -20.30
N ARG A 486 -21.53 1.75 -19.15
CA ARG A 486 -20.96 0.39 -19.06
C ARG A 486 -22.05 -0.66 -19.18
N ASP A 487 -23.10 -0.54 -18.38
CA ASP A 487 -24.14 -1.55 -18.27
C ASP A 487 -25.31 -1.27 -19.21
N TYR A 488 -26.11 -2.31 -19.47
CA TYR A 488 -27.27 -2.24 -20.33
C TYR A 488 -28.44 -2.94 -19.65
N SER A 489 -29.59 -2.27 -19.60
CA SER A 489 -30.83 -2.85 -19.11
C SER A 489 -31.90 -2.67 -20.18
N PRO A 490 -32.31 -3.73 -20.89
CA PRO A 490 -33.34 -3.64 -21.91
C PRO A 490 -34.62 -2.98 -21.40
N LEU A 491 -34.98 -3.23 -20.13
CA LEU A 491 -36.16 -2.66 -19.51
C LEU A 491 -36.04 -1.14 -19.35
N VAL A 492 -34.94 -0.67 -18.73
CA VAL A 492 -34.70 0.76 -18.52
C VAL A 492 -34.58 1.48 -19.85
N ASP A 493 -33.85 0.91 -20.80
CA ASP A 493 -33.66 1.47 -22.13
C ASP A 493 -34.98 1.56 -22.91
N ASN A 494 -35.84 0.54 -22.82
CA ASN A 494 -37.15 0.55 -23.47
C ASN A 494 -38.12 1.54 -22.81
N ILE A 495 -38.10 1.66 -21.49
CA ILE A 495 -38.86 2.69 -20.77
C ILE A 495 -38.37 4.09 -21.19
N GLY A 496 -37.06 4.31 -21.25
CA GLY A 496 -36.47 5.57 -21.71
C GLY A 496 -36.89 5.93 -23.14
N LYS A 497 -36.85 4.96 -24.07
CA LYS A 497 -37.35 5.13 -25.44
C LYS A 497 -38.85 5.46 -25.48
N ALA A 498 -39.65 4.80 -24.64
CA ALA A 498 -41.09 5.07 -24.56
C ALA A 498 -41.38 6.49 -24.05
N ILE A 499 -40.67 6.94 -23.00
CA ILE A 499 -40.79 8.30 -22.48
C ILE A 499 -40.41 9.33 -23.55
N LEU A 500 -39.29 9.12 -24.27
CA LEU A 500 -38.90 9.97 -25.39
C LEU A 500 -39.99 10.01 -26.48
N GLY A 501 -40.57 8.86 -26.81
CA GLY A 501 -41.67 8.76 -27.77
C GLY A 501 -42.91 9.56 -27.33
N VAL A 502 -43.31 9.44 -26.06
CA VAL A 502 -44.45 10.19 -25.50
C VAL A 502 -44.17 11.70 -25.48
N ALA A 503 -42.96 12.12 -25.09
CA ALA A 503 -42.57 13.51 -25.09
C ALA A 503 -42.58 14.12 -26.50
N LEU A 504 -42.06 13.38 -27.49
CA LEU A 504 -42.06 13.78 -28.89
C LEU A 504 -43.50 13.91 -29.43
N LEU A 505 -44.36 12.95 -29.13
CA LEU A 505 -45.78 12.99 -29.48
C LEU A 505 -46.48 14.20 -28.85
N GLY A 506 -46.21 14.49 -27.58
CA GLY A 506 -46.72 15.67 -26.88
C GLY A 506 -46.28 16.98 -27.53
N ALA A 507 -45.00 17.08 -27.91
CA ALA A 507 -44.45 18.25 -28.61
C ALA A 507 -45.12 18.44 -30.00
N PHE A 508 -45.29 17.37 -30.77
CA PHE A 508 -45.99 17.43 -32.06
C PHE A 508 -47.47 17.77 -31.92
N ALA A 509 -48.16 17.20 -30.92
CA ALA A 509 -49.56 17.52 -30.65
C ALA A 509 -49.73 18.99 -30.27
N HIS A 510 -48.85 19.51 -29.40
CA HIS A 510 -48.85 20.92 -29.03
C HIS A 510 -48.56 21.83 -30.23
N GLY A 511 -47.51 21.53 -31.01
CA GLY A 511 -47.15 22.28 -32.22
C GLY A 511 -48.26 22.26 -33.27
N GLY A 512 -48.84 21.09 -33.55
CA GLY A 512 -49.97 20.93 -34.46
C GLY A 512 -51.20 21.70 -34.00
N GLY A 513 -51.51 21.67 -32.69
CA GLY A 513 -52.57 22.48 -32.10
C GLY A 513 -52.37 23.98 -32.33
N ARG A 514 -51.14 24.48 -32.20
CA ARG A 514 -50.83 25.90 -32.50
C ARG A 514 -51.04 26.24 -33.97
N VAL A 515 -50.64 25.37 -34.90
CA VAL A 515 -50.85 25.58 -36.34
C VAL A 515 -52.33 25.60 -36.70
N VAL A 516 -53.11 24.64 -36.19
CA VAL A 516 -54.57 24.60 -36.42
C VAL A 516 -55.25 25.84 -35.86
N ALA A 517 -54.88 26.28 -34.65
CA ALA A 517 -55.43 27.50 -34.05
C ALA A 517 -55.05 28.78 -34.81
N ALA A 518 -53.86 28.83 -35.41
CA ALA A 518 -53.45 29.93 -36.28
C ALA A 518 -54.22 29.92 -37.62
N TRP A 519 -54.45 28.74 -38.19
CA TRP A 519 -55.18 28.59 -39.45
C TRP A 519 -56.67 28.95 -39.29
N ARG A 520 -57.31 28.55 -38.18
CA ARG A 520 -58.69 28.97 -37.87
C ARG A 520 -58.82 30.49 -37.70
N ARG A 521 -57.89 31.12 -36.98
CA ARG A 521 -57.87 32.59 -36.83
C ARG A 521 -57.69 33.35 -38.15
N ARG A 522 -56.99 32.78 -39.14
CA ARG A 522 -56.87 33.35 -40.49
C ARG A 522 -58.08 33.10 -41.40
N LYS A 523 -59.00 32.22 -41.01
CA LYS A 523 -60.23 31.91 -41.75
C LYS A 523 -61.44 32.69 -41.23
N GLU A 524 -61.38 33.13 -39.97
CA GLU A 524 -62.42 33.89 -39.28
C GLU A 524 -62.20 35.42 -39.32
N GLY A 525 -61.07 35.87 -39.87
CA GLY A 525 -60.82 37.26 -40.26
C GLY A 525 -60.41 37.31 -41.72
#